data_AF-A0A6I4JUQ1-F1
#
_entry.id   AF-A0A6I4JUQ1-F1
#
_cell.length_a   1.000
_cell.length_b   1.000
_cell.length_c   1.000
_cell.angle_alpha   90.00
_cell.angle_beta   90.00
_cell.angle_gamma   90.00
#
_symmetry.space_group_name_H-M   'P 1'
#
loop_
_entity.id
_entity.type
_entity.pdbx_description
1 polymer ?
#
loop_
_entity_poly.entity_id
_entity_poly.type
_entity_poly.pdbx_seq_one_letter_code
_entity_poly.pdbx_strand_id
1 'polypeptide(L)' 'MWCFGFSRIDYVCDVVLYSDFESQKALDAYASHPEHLWVKGELGNSRIARDQVDYRLS' A
#
# COMPACT_ATOMS: atom_id res chain seq x y z
N MET A 1 -4.41 -6.64 1.41
CA MET A 1 -5.35 -6.78 2.53
C MET A 1 -4.90 -7.90 3.44
N TRP A 2 -4.81 -7.66 4.76
CA TRP A 2 -5.00 -8.56 5.92
C TRP A 2 -4.06 -8.18 7.09
N CYS A 3 -4.60 -7.47 8.10
CA CYS A 3 -4.05 -7.54 9.46
C CYS A 3 -4.34 -8.92 10.04
N PHE A 4 -3.33 -9.56 10.61
CA PHE A 4 -3.55 -10.55 11.67
C PHE A 4 -3.60 -9.82 13.01
N GLY A 5 -4.81 -9.39 13.36
CA GLY A 5 -5.16 -8.84 14.65
C GLY A 5 -6.62 -9.19 14.92
N PHE A 6 -6.84 -9.87 16.04
CA PHE A 6 -8.11 -10.43 16.46
C PHE A 6 -9.08 -9.32 16.89
N SER A 7 -9.60 -8.50 15.98
CA SER A 7 -10.73 -7.62 16.32
C SER A 7 -11.53 -7.21 15.11
N ARG A 8 -12.80 -7.57 15.21
CA ARG A 8 -13.92 -7.20 14.38
C ARG A 8 -14.11 -5.69 14.51
N ILE A 9 -13.75 -4.96 13.44
CA ILE A 9 -13.98 -3.51 13.25
C ILE A 9 -13.01 -2.64 14.05
N ASP A 10 -11.92 -2.19 13.41
CA ASP A 10 -11.34 -0.84 13.55
C ASP A 10 -10.12 -0.72 12.62
N TYR A 11 -10.37 -0.64 11.31
CA TYR A 11 -9.36 -0.14 10.37
C TYR A 11 -9.60 1.35 10.23
N VAL A 12 -9.17 2.12 11.23
CA VAL A 12 -9.10 3.58 11.12
C VAL A 12 -7.84 3.93 10.30
N CYS A 13 -7.78 3.44 9.07
CA CYS A 13 -6.79 3.91 8.10
C CYS A 13 -7.41 5.14 7.44
N ASP A 14 -6.84 6.31 7.65
CA ASP A 14 -7.34 7.56 7.05
C ASP A 14 -7.40 7.48 5.51
N VAL A 15 -6.53 6.67 4.90
CA VAL A 15 -6.43 6.47 3.46
C VAL A 15 -6.13 5.00 3.14
N VAL A 16 -6.86 4.45 2.16
CA VAL A 16 -6.59 3.14 1.55
C VAL A 16 -6.25 3.34 0.07
N LEU A 17 -5.11 2.79 -0.37
CA LEU A 17 -4.70 2.79 -1.78
C LEU A 17 -4.78 1.37 -2.35
N TYR A 18 -5.52 1.20 -3.43
CA TYR A 18 -5.61 -0.04 -4.20
C TYR A 18 -5.06 0.21 -5.59
N SER A 19 -4.19 -0.69 -6.07
CA SER A 19 -3.62 -0.64 -7.41
C SER A 19 -3.43 -2.06 -7.90
N ASP A 20 -3.86 -2.31 -9.13
CA ASP A 20 -3.71 -3.60 -9.80
C ASP A 20 -2.58 -3.51 -10.82
N PHE A 21 -1.83 -4.60 -10.99
CA PHE A 21 -0.67 -4.69 -11.86
C PHE A 21 -0.73 -5.97 -12.69
N GLU A 22 -0.46 -5.84 -14.00
CA GLU A 22 -0.46 -6.96 -14.94
C GLU A 22 0.62 -8.01 -14.62
N SER A 23 1.67 -7.62 -13.90
CA SER A 23 2.76 -8.53 -13.52
C SER A 23 3.55 -8.01 -12.32
N GLN A 24 4.31 -8.92 -11.69
CA GLN A 24 5.25 -8.55 -10.63
C GLN A 24 6.27 -7.49 -11.09
N LYS A 25 6.72 -7.57 -12.35
CA LYS A 25 7.66 -6.59 -12.92
C LYS A 25 7.04 -5.18 -12.98
N ALA A 26 5.75 -5.09 -13.27
CA ALA A 26 5.02 -3.81 -13.27
C ALA A 26 4.87 -3.24 -11.85
N LEU A 27 4.62 -4.10 -10.85
CA LEU A 27 4.61 -3.73 -9.45
C LEU A 27 5.98 -3.20 -8.98
N ASP A 28 7.07 -3.88 -9.34
CA ASP A 28 8.43 -3.47 -8.97
C ASP A 28 8.83 -2.14 -9.63
N ALA A 29 8.42 -1.93 -10.89
CA ALA A 29 8.64 -0.68 -11.61
C ALA A 29 7.83 0.48 -10.99
N TYR A 30 6.58 0.24 -10.61
CA TYR A 30 5.76 1.21 -9.90
C TYR A 30 6.37 1.58 -8.54
N ALA A 31 6.84 0.59 -7.77
CA ALA A 31 7.41 0.80 -6.45
C ALA A 31 8.64 1.73 -6.48
N SER A 32 9.42 1.70 -7.57
CA SER A 32 10.61 2.50 -7.79
C SER A 32 10.41 3.75 -8.66
N HIS A 33 9.19 4.00 -9.14
CA HIS A 33 8.91 5.13 -10.02
C HIS A 33 9.17 6.47 -9.29
N PRO A 34 9.86 7.45 -9.90
CA PRO A 34 10.23 8.71 -9.24
C PRO A 34 9.02 9.47 -8.66
N GLU A 35 7.91 9.48 -9.39
CA GLU A 35 6.68 10.13 -8.93
C GLU A 35 6.04 9.38 -7.76
N HIS A 36 6.08 8.04 -7.75
CA HIS A 36 5.58 7.25 -6.63
C HIS A 36 6.42 7.49 -5.37
N LEU A 37 7.75 7.61 -5.51
CA LEU A 37 8.65 7.93 -4.40
C LEU A 37 8.38 9.33 -3.84
N TRP A 38 8.13 10.32 -4.71
CA TRP A 38 7.78 11.67 -4.29
C TRP A 38 6.48 11.69 -3.50
N VAL A 39 5.40 11.10 -4.04
CA VAL A 39 4.09 11.01 -3.35
C VAL A 39 4.21 10.21 -2.05
N LYS A 40 4.98 9.12 -2.04
CA LYS A 40 5.23 8.32 -0.84
C LYS A 40 5.95 9.12 0.25
N GLY A 41 6.85 10.02 -0.12
CA GLY A 41 7.53 10.94 0.79
C GLY A 41 6.55 11.93 1.43
N GLU A 42 5.78 12.63 0.60
CA GLU A 42 4.76 13.58 1.07
C GLU A 42 3.72 12.93 1.99
N LEU A 43 3.18 11.77 1.60
CA LEU A 43 2.26 10.99 2.43
C LEU A 43 2.92 10.38 3.67
N GLY A 44 4.22 10.11 3.61
CA GLY A 44 5.00 9.58 4.73
C GLY A 44 5.09 10.55 5.89
N ASN A 45 5.15 11.84 5.60
CA ASN A 45 5.25 12.89 6.62
C ASN A 45 3.97 13.07 7.45
N SER A 46 2.82 12.69 6.89
CA SER A 46 1.51 12.81 7.56
C SER A 46 1.00 11.50 8.18
N ARG A 47 1.74 10.40 8.04
CA ARG A 47 1.25 9.05 8.37
C ARG A 47 1.79 8.53 9.70
N ILE A 48 0.91 7.98 10.54
CA ILE A 48 1.23 7.36 11.83
C ILE A 48 1.62 5.87 11.68
N ALA A 49 0.97 5.14 10.78
CA ALA A 49 1.25 3.73 10.51
C ALA A 49 1.00 3.38 9.03
N ARG A 50 1.73 2.40 8.49
CA ARG A 50 1.54 1.89 7.12
C ARG A 50 1.50 0.37 7.13
N ASP A 51 0.40 -0.17 6.64
CA ASP A 51 0.27 -1.59 6.32
C ASP A 51 0.17 -1.77 4.80
N GLN A 52 1.09 -2.54 4.21
CA GLN A 52 1.08 -2.87 2.79
C GLN A 52 1.00 -4.38 2.63
N VAL A 53 0.17 -4.84 1.70
CA VAL A 53 0.02 -6.26 1.38
C VAL A 53 -0.17 -6.39 -0.12
N ASP A 54 0.77 -7.07 -0.74
CA ASP A 54 0.74 -7.44 -2.15
C ASP A 54 0.24 -8.90 -2.24
N TYR A 55 -0.77 -9.17 -3.07
CA TYR A 55 -1.30 -10.52 -3.26
C TYR A 55 -1.35 -10.85 -4.74
N ARG A 56 -1.11 -12.13 -5.07
CA ARG A 56 -1.13 -12.62 -6.44
C ARG A 56 -2.53 -13.18 -6.72
N LEU A 57 -3.17 -12.68 -7.77
CA LEU A 57 -4.40 -13.28 -8.29
C LEU A 57 -4.04 -14.61 -8.96
N SER A 58 -4.71 -15.69 -8.54
CA SER A 58 -4.56 -17.06 -9.07
C SER A 58 -5.57 -17.33 -10.17
#